data_AF-A0A7V9TDK1-F1
#
_entry.id   AF-A0A7V9TDK1-F1
#
_cell.length_a   1.000
_cell.length_b   1.000
_cell.length_c   1.000
_cell.angle_alpha   90.00
_cell.angle_beta   90.00
_cell.angle_gamma   90.00
#
_symmetry.space_group_name_H-M   'P 1'
#
loop_
_entity.id
_entity.type
_entity.pdbx_description
1 polymer ?
#
loop_
_entity_poly.entity_id
_entity_poly.type
_entity_poly.pdbx_seq_one_letter_code
_entity_poly.pdbx_strand_id
1 'polypeptide(L)'
;MKASLLRCGSAKLTARTTHTKFSLILISSLTFTISFAAFAPSARARQAPEKPRLVKIEVTGLERYGREQFIADSGLQLGQLIDVEALDAASERLMSGGLLKNLSYKFTAKKNEAVVTFVTEEAKSRVPVVFDNFVWFTDDELKAAIRERIPAFDGTAP
;
A
#
# COMPACT_ATOMS: atom_id res chain seq x y z
N MET A 1 -10.57 -17.57 -50.90
CA MET A 1 -11.99 -17.93 -51.09
C MET A 1 -12.65 -17.95 -49.72
N LYS A 2 -13.41 -16.90 -49.39
CA LYS A 2 -14.88 -16.93 -49.11
C LYS A 2 -15.26 -17.82 -47.91
N ALA A 3 -15.58 -17.18 -46.77
CA ALA A 3 -16.95 -16.95 -46.28
C ALA A 3 -17.35 -18.11 -45.33
N SER A 4 -18.21 -18.01 -44.33
CA SER A 4 -19.25 -17.09 -43.92
C SER A 4 -19.64 -17.54 -42.50
N LEU A 5 -19.82 -16.63 -41.54
CA LEU A 5 -21.09 -16.34 -40.86
C LEU A 5 -21.88 -17.55 -40.30
N LEU A 6 -22.27 -17.45 -39.03
CA LEU A 6 -23.66 -17.43 -38.51
C LEU A 6 -23.63 -17.92 -37.04
N ARG A 7 -23.83 -17.02 -36.08
CA ARG A 7 -25.12 -16.54 -35.54
C ARG A 7 -25.85 -17.57 -34.66
N CYS A 8 -26.18 -17.06 -33.46
CA CYS A 8 -27.51 -17.07 -32.86
C CYS A 8 -28.04 -18.42 -32.36
N GLY A 9 -27.96 -18.61 -31.05
CA GLY A 9 -28.83 -19.51 -30.28
C GLY A 9 -29.66 -18.70 -29.29
N SER A 10 -30.70 -18.03 -29.77
CA SER A 10 -31.82 -17.56 -28.94
C SER A 10 -32.88 -18.67 -28.84
N ALA A 11 -33.19 -19.12 -27.62
CA ALA A 11 -34.41 -19.86 -27.25
C ALA A 11 -34.38 -19.99 -25.71
N LYS A 12 -35.42 -19.78 -24.89
CA LYS A 12 -36.89 -19.85 -25.01
C LYS A 12 -37.44 -18.83 -23.99
N LEU A 13 -38.30 -17.89 -24.36
CA LEU A 13 -39.76 -18.02 -24.55
C LEU A 13 -40.53 -18.64 -23.38
N THR A 14 -41.39 -17.77 -22.80
CA THR A 14 -42.76 -18.01 -22.31
C THR A 14 -43.00 -18.77 -21.00
N ALA A 15 -43.52 -18.03 -20.01
CA ALA A 15 -44.71 -18.42 -19.27
C ALA A 15 -45.55 -17.17 -18.95
N ARG A 16 -46.73 -17.09 -19.57
CA ARG A 16 -47.74 -16.04 -19.44
C ARG A 16 -49.05 -16.71 -19.04
N THR A 17 -49.45 -16.56 -17.78
CA THR A 17 -50.80 -16.86 -17.27
C THR A 17 -50.89 -16.10 -15.93
N THR A 18 -51.82 -15.20 -15.66
CA THR A 18 -53.27 -15.41 -15.62
C THR A 18 -54.03 -14.08 -15.70
N HIS A 19 -55.26 -14.20 -16.19
CA HIS A 19 -56.26 -13.17 -16.44
C HIS A 19 -56.71 -12.39 -15.19
N THR A 20 -56.82 -11.07 -15.32
CA THR A 20 -57.68 -10.27 -14.43
C THR A 20 -58.43 -9.18 -15.20
N LYS A 21 -59.64 -9.58 -15.63
CA LYS A 21 -60.90 -8.83 -15.77
C LYS A 21 -60.83 -7.33 -16.11
N PHE A 22 -61.13 -7.05 -17.38
CA PHE A 22 -61.94 -5.92 -17.83
C PHE A 22 -63.15 -5.71 -16.90
N SER A 23 -63.42 -4.48 -16.44
CA SER A 23 -64.71 -3.79 -16.67
C SER A 23 -64.85 -2.53 -15.80
N LEU A 24 -65.25 -1.45 -16.48
CA LEU A 24 -66.05 -0.31 -16.01
C LEU A 24 -65.45 0.73 -15.05
N ILE A 25 -65.00 1.80 -15.72
CA ILE A 25 -65.00 3.21 -15.30
C ILE A 25 -66.39 3.60 -14.76
N LEU A 26 -66.47 4.22 -13.57
CA LEU A 26 -67.38 5.34 -13.25
C LEU A 26 -67.20 5.84 -11.79
N ILE A 27 -66.84 7.12 -11.68
CA ILE A 27 -67.31 8.12 -10.69
C ILE A 27 -66.58 8.27 -9.32
N SER A 28 -65.99 9.47 -9.19
CA SER A 28 -66.02 10.38 -8.03
C SER A 28 -65.13 10.17 -6.79
N SER A 29 -64.59 11.31 -6.36
CA SER A 29 -64.29 11.69 -4.98
C SER A 29 -62.87 11.44 -4.45
N LEU A 30 -62.03 12.46 -4.67
CA LEU A 30 -61.38 13.22 -3.59
C LEU A 30 -60.81 12.41 -2.42
N THR A 31 -59.57 11.92 -2.54
CA THR A 31 -58.73 11.57 -1.39
C THR A 31 -57.27 11.95 -1.65
N PHE A 32 -56.94 13.16 -1.20
CA PHE A 32 -55.70 13.54 -0.50
C PHE A 32 -54.46 12.67 -0.78
N THR A 33 -53.75 12.98 -1.87
CA THR A 33 -52.39 12.47 -2.12
C THR A 33 -51.43 13.08 -1.12
N ILE A 34 -51.20 12.39 0.00
CA ILE A 34 -50.10 12.71 0.93
C ILE A 34 -48.80 12.42 0.17
N SER A 35 -48.12 13.50 -0.25
CA SER A 35 -46.75 13.44 -0.76
C SER A 35 -45.86 12.82 0.31
N PHE A 36 -45.45 11.58 0.07
CA PHE A 36 -44.38 10.93 0.82
C PHE A 36 -43.08 11.67 0.47
N ALA A 37 -42.72 12.66 1.28
CA ALA A 37 -41.45 13.37 1.14
C ALA A 37 -40.32 12.35 1.33
N ALA A 38 -39.64 12.03 0.25
CA ALA A 38 -38.45 11.19 0.25
C ALA A 38 -37.38 11.85 1.14
N PHE A 39 -37.21 11.31 2.35
CA PHE A 39 -36.10 11.66 3.23
C PHE A 39 -34.82 11.06 2.64
N ALA A 40 -34.18 11.79 1.72
CA ALA A 40 -32.87 11.41 1.20
C ALA A 40 -31.85 11.55 2.36
N PRO A 41 -31.12 10.48 2.74
CA PRO A 41 -30.04 10.63 3.70
C PRO A 41 -28.98 11.53 3.08
N SER A 42 -28.71 12.68 3.68
CA SER A 42 -27.60 13.53 3.33
C SER A 42 -26.31 12.73 3.49
N ALA A 43 -25.76 12.28 2.36
CA ALA A 43 -24.41 11.72 2.30
C ALA A 43 -23.45 12.85 2.69
N ARG A 44 -23.10 12.91 3.98
CA ARG A 44 -22.03 13.75 4.47
C ARG A 44 -20.77 13.25 3.78
N ALA A 45 -20.28 13.99 2.78
CA ALA A 45 -19.05 13.68 2.09
C ALA A 45 -17.98 13.46 3.16
N ARG A 46 -17.57 12.19 3.37
CA ARG A 46 -16.39 11.86 4.17
C ARG A 46 -15.23 12.47 3.40
N GLN A 47 -14.77 13.64 3.84
CA GLN A 47 -13.50 14.19 3.38
C GLN A 47 -12.45 13.12 3.66
N ALA A 48 -11.81 12.62 2.60
CA ALA A 48 -10.71 11.68 2.75
C ALA A 48 -9.66 12.32 3.67
N PRO A 49 -9.07 11.55 4.60
CA PRO A 49 -8.05 12.09 5.49
C PRO A 49 -6.92 12.68 4.63
N GLU A 50 -6.66 13.98 4.81
CA GLU A 50 -5.62 14.68 4.08
C GLU A 50 -4.26 14.14 4.54
N LYS A 51 -3.47 13.60 3.60
CA LYS A 51 -2.16 13.03 3.92
C LYS A 51 -1.20 14.19 4.26
N PRO A 52 -0.57 14.19 5.45
CA PRO A 52 0.36 15.26 5.80
C PRO A 52 1.64 15.20 4.96
N ARG A 53 2.29 16.35 4.78
CA ARG A 53 3.59 16.45 4.12
C ARG A 53 4.71 16.17 5.11
N LEU A 54 5.66 15.33 4.74
CA LEU A 54 6.83 15.04 5.55
C LEU A 54 7.77 16.26 5.62
N VAL A 55 7.82 16.95 6.75
CA VAL A 55 8.66 18.15 6.92
C VAL A 55 9.98 17.84 7.62
N LYS A 56 10.05 16.74 8.38
CA LYS A 56 11.23 16.40 9.15
C LYS A 56 11.38 14.89 9.35
N ILE A 57 12.60 14.42 9.18
CA ILE A 57 13.03 13.05 9.49
C ILE A 57 14.13 13.15 10.55
N GLU A 58 13.90 12.53 11.70
CA GLU A 58 14.90 12.37 12.75
C GLU A 58 15.26 10.89 12.88
N VAL A 59 16.55 10.60 13.13
CA VAL A 59 17.03 9.23 13.30
C VAL A 59 17.91 9.17 14.53
N THR A 60 17.61 8.24 15.44
CA THR A 60 18.35 7.99 16.68
C THR A 60 18.77 6.52 16.78
N GLY A 61 19.92 6.27 17.41
CA GLY A 61 20.45 4.91 17.59
C GLY A 61 21.28 4.39 16.41
N LEU A 62 21.68 5.27 15.49
CA LEU A 62 22.72 4.99 14.50
C LEU A 62 24.10 5.18 15.13
N GLU A 63 24.98 4.20 14.95
CA GLU A 63 26.37 4.21 15.40
C GLU A 63 27.32 4.19 14.19
N ARG A 64 27.12 3.25 13.27
CA ARG A 64 27.96 3.04 12.08
C ARG A 64 27.22 3.29 10.78
N TYR A 65 25.91 3.06 10.76
CA TYR A 65 25.11 3.29 9.58
C TYR A 65 24.87 4.80 9.42
N GLY A 66 25.40 5.38 8.33
CA GLY A 66 25.37 6.82 8.11
C GLY A 66 23.95 7.36 7.97
N ARG A 67 23.67 8.51 8.59
CA ARG A 67 22.33 9.13 8.56
C ARG A 67 21.85 9.44 7.14
N GLU A 68 22.74 9.95 6.28
CA GLU A 68 22.40 10.26 4.89
C GLU A 68 22.05 9.01 4.10
N GLN A 69 22.82 7.93 4.29
CA GLN A 69 22.56 6.63 3.68
C GLN A 69 21.24 6.03 4.20
N PHE A 70 20.97 6.13 5.50
CA PHE A 70 19.68 5.70 6.08
C PHE A 70 18.50 6.41 5.43
N ILE A 71 18.58 7.74 5.26
CA ILE A 71 17.50 8.49 4.62
C ILE A 71 17.37 8.09 3.14
N ALA A 72 18.48 7.90 2.43
CA ALA A 72 18.46 7.45 1.04
C ALA A 72 17.82 6.06 0.89
N ASP A 73 18.23 5.09 1.71
CA ASP A 73 17.75 3.70 1.66
C ASP A 73 16.29 3.57 2.13
N SER A 74 15.82 4.47 2.99
CA SER A 74 14.41 4.54 3.38
C SER A 74 13.48 4.90 2.20
N GLY A 75 14.03 5.56 1.18
CA GLY A 75 13.26 6.11 0.06
C GLY A 75 12.34 7.27 0.44
N LEU A 76 12.50 7.83 1.65
CA LEU A 76 11.68 8.95 2.12
C LEU A 76 12.26 10.29 1.69
N GLN A 77 11.39 11.18 1.20
CA GLN A 77 11.76 12.52 0.75
C GLN A 77 10.99 13.58 1.53
N LEU A 78 11.69 14.65 1.92
CA LEU A 78 11.03 15.80 2.52
C LEU A 78 10.09 16.46 1.50
N GLY A 79 8.92 16.92 1.96
CA GLY A 79 7.87 17.53 1.16
C GLY A 79 6.86 16.55 0.55
N GLN A 80 7.15 15.24 0.54
CA GLN A 80 6.22 14.24 0.03
C GLN A 80 5.02 14.03 0.96
N LEU A 81 3.88 13.63 0.39
CA LEU A 81 2.73 13.20 1.16
C LEU A 81 3.03 11.81 1.73
N ILE A 82 2.93 11.64 3.04
CA ILE A 82 3.27 10.40 3.74
C ILE A 82 2.04 9.85 4.47
N ASP A 83 1.92 8.53 4.46
CA ASP A 83 1.00 7.77 5.31
C ASP A 83 1.75 6.65 6.04
N VAL A 84 1.04 5.93 6.91
CA VAL A 84 1.59 4.84 7.70
C VAL A 84 2.12 3.71 6.80
N GLU A 85 1.43 3.41 5.69
CA GLU A 85 1.82 2.37 4.75
C GLU A 85 3.18 2.68 4.08
N ALA A 86 3.41 3.94 3.69
CA ALA A 86 4.70 4.37 3.17
C ALA A 86 5.84 4.27 4.22
N LEU A 87 5.54 4.51 5.50
CA LEU A 87 6.51 4.36 6.59
C LEU A 87 6.81 2.89 6.89
N ASP A 88 5.81 2.01 6.81
CA ASP A 88 5.99 0.57 6.95
C ASP A 88 6.85 0.02 5.81
N ALA A 89 6.54 0.40 4.56
CA ALA A 89 7.34 0.00 3.41
C ALA A 89 8.80 0.52 3.49
N ALA A 90 9.01 1.74 3.99
CA ALA A 90 10.35 2.26 4.23
C ALA A 90 11.08 1.47 5.33
N SER A 91 10.37 1.13 6.40
CA SER A 91 10.89 0.32 7.52
C SER A 91 11.31 -1.08 7.07
N GLU A 92 10.51 -1.73 6.24
CA GLU A 92 10.82 -3.05 5.67
C GLU A 92 12.07 -3.02 4.78
N ARG A 93 12.21 -1.98 3.94
CA ARG A 93 13.42 -1.81 3.11
C ARG A 93 14.68 -1.60 3.93
N LEU A 94 14.59 -0.84 5.02
CA LEU A 94 15.72 -0.63 5.91
C LEU A 94 16.10 -1.90 6.67
N MET A 95 15.10 -2.67 7.12
CA MET A 95 15.31 -3.95 7.80
C MET A 95 15.86 -5.03 6.85
N SER A 96 15.48 -5.02 5.57
CA SER A 96 15.98 -5.99 4.59
C SER A 96 17.47 -5.83 4.28
N GLY A 97 18.04 -4.64 4.55
CA GLY A 97 19.48 -4.40 4.49
C GLY A 97 20.29 -5.17 5.53
N GLY A 98 19.67 -5.71 6.58
CA GLY A 98 20.31 -6.58 7.59
C GLY A 98 21.27 -5.88 8.56
N LEU A 99 21.49 -4.57 8.40
CA LEU A 99 22.35 -3.78 9.30
C LEU A 99 21.68 -3.46 10.64
N LEU A 100 20.35 -3.42 10.64
CA LEU A 100 19.53 -3.07 11.80
C LEU A 100 18.99 -4.34 12.44
N LYS A 101 19.19 -4.47 13.74
CA LYS A 101 18.57 -5.53 14.55
C LYS A 101 17.11 -5.22 14.84
N ASN A 102 16.81 -3.95 15.09
CA ASN A 102 15.46 -3.49 15.35
C ASN A 102 15.25 -2.08 14.81
N LEU A 103 14.05 -1.79 14.33
CA LEU A 103 13.66 -0.47 13.85
C LEU A 103 12.24 -0.19 14.32
N SER A 104 12.06 0.98 14.93
CA SER A 104 10.77 1.50 15.33
C SER A 104 10.66 2.96 14.89
N TYR A 105 9.46 3.41 14.59
CA TYR A 105 9.25 4.81 14.22
C TYR A 105 8.10 5.42 15.02
N LYS A 106 8.18 6.74 15.20
CA LYS A 106 7.10 7.56 15.75
C LYS A 106 6.65 8.55 14.70
N PHE A 107 5.38 8.50 14.36
CA PHE A 107 4.75 9.41 13.42
C PHE A 107 3.93 10.45 14.17
N THR A 108 4.24 11.74 13.96
CA THR A 108 3.48 12.85 14.52
C THR A 108 3.03 13.78 13.41
N ALA A 109 1.72 13.91 13.22
CA ALA A 109 1.12 14.84 12.27
C ALA A 109 0.50 16.04 13.00
N LYS A 110 0.83 17.27 12.58
CA LYS A 110 0.25 18.52 13.08
C LYS A 110 -0.04 19.45 11.90
N LYS A 111 -1.28 19.93 11.77
CA LYS A 111 -1.67 20.94 10.75
C LYS A 111 -1.13 20.64 9.33
N ASN A 112 -1.29 19.39 8.87
CA ASN A 112 -0.82 18.91 7.56
C ASN A 112 0.71 18.75 7.39
N GLU A 113 1.47 18.88 8.48
CA GLU A 113 2.89 18.60 8.53
C GLU A 113 3.14 17.31 9.32
N ALA A 114 4.03 16.46 8.81
CA ALA A 114 4.43 15.21 9.42
C ALA A 114 5.89 15.26 9.85
N VAL A 115 6.14 14.85 11.09
CA VAL A 115 7.47 14.61 11.65
C VAL A 115 7.58 13.13 11.97
N VAL A 116 8.64 12.51 11.46
CA VAL A 116 8.94 11.09 11.70
C VAL A 116 10.23 10.99 12.47
N THR A 117 10.20 10.27 13.59
CA THR A 117 11.40 9.94 14.37
C THR A 117 11.62 8.43 14.33
N PHE A 118 12.69 8.02 13.68
CA PHE A 118 13.17 6.64 13.66
C PHE A 118 14.07 6.38 14.87
N VAL A 119 13.79 5.28 15.56
CA VAL A 119 14.60 4.73 16.65
C VAL A 119 15.12 3.38 16.18
N THR A 120 16.44 3.29 15.98
CA THR A 120 17.09 2.10 15.43
C THR A 120 17.99 1.45 16.46
N GLU A 121 18.10 0.13 16.40
CA GLU A 121 19.11 -0.64 17.14
C GLU A 121 19.96 -1.38 16.10
N GLU A 122 21.25 -1.06 16.01
CA GLU A 122 22.18 -1.77 15.12
C GLU A 122 22.53 -3.17 15.64
N ALA A 123 22.79 -4.10 14.72
CA ALA A 123 23.29 -5.42 15.08
C ALA A 123 24.73 -5.32 15.65
N LYS A 124 24.89 -5.76 16.91
CA LYS A 124 26.15 -5.65 17.66
C LYS A 124 27.17 -6.74 17.31
N SER A 125 26.70 -7.90 16.85
CA SER A 125 27.57 -9.00 16.46
C SER A 125 27.91 -8.89 14.98
N ARG A 126 29.17 -9.18 14.65
CA ARG A 126 29.65 -9.27 13.27
C ARG A 126 30.58 -10.48 13.20
N VAL A 127 30.02 -11.59 12.78
CA VAL A 127 30.82 -12.79 12.51
C VAL A 127 31.36 -12.67 11.09
N PRO A 128 32.69 -12.80 10.88
CA PRO A 128 33.26 -12.79 9.53
C PRO A 128 32.62 -13.88 8.67
N VAL A 129 32.15 -13.50 7.48
CA VAL A 129 31.65 -14.46 6.51
C VAL A 129 32.83 -15.07 5.77
N VAL A 130 33.01 -16.37 5.94
CA VAL A 130 34.02 -17.19 5.25
C VAL A 130 33.29 -18.13 4.31
N PHE A 131 33.74 -18.20 3.06
CA PHE A 131 33.15 -19.09 2.07
C PHE A 131 34.02 -20.34 1.96
N ASP A 132 33.56 -21.44 2.54
CA ASP A 132 34.30 -22.71 2.48
C ASP A 132 33.84 -23.56 1.28
N ASN A 133 34.76 -24.33 0.72
CA ASN A 133 34.52 -25.31 -0.36
C ASN A 133 34.02 -24.78 -1.72
N PHE A 134 34.22 -23.49 -2.04
CA PHE A 134 33.98 -22.98 -3.40
C PHE A 134 35.25 -23.08 -4.26
N VAL A 135 35.33 -24.11 -5.11
CA VAL A 135 36.53 -24.37 -5.94
C VAL A 135 36.61 -23.45 -7.17
N TRP A 136 35.46 -22.99 -7.68
CA TRP A 136 35.38 -22.20 -8.92
C TRP A 136 35.35 -20.68 -8.71
N PHE A 137 35.26 -20.21 -7.47
CA PHE A 137 35.19 -18.78 -7.15
C PHE A 137 36.06 -18.48 -5.95
N THR A 138 36.73 -17.34 -5.98
CA THR A 138 37.43 -16.81 -4.82
C THR A 138 36.44 -16.14 -3.86
N ASP A 139 36.80 -16.09 -2.57
CA ASP A 139 36.01 -15.37 -1.55
C ASP A 139 35.74 -13.91 -1.95
N ASP A 140 36.71 -13.25 -2.59
CA ASP A 140 36.58 -11.86 -3.02
C ASP A 140 35.58 -11.70 -4.17
N GLU A 141 35.56 -12.63 -5.13
CA GLU A 141 34.56 -12.66 -6.20
C GLU A 141 33.14 -12.86 -5.64
N LEU A 142 32.98 -13.76 -4.67
CA LEU A 142 31.69 -13.99 -4.01
C LEU A 142 31.24 -12.76 -3.22
N LYS A 143 32.15 -12.13 -2.46
CA LYS A 143 31.84 -10.89 -1.72
C LYS A 143 31.47 -9.76 -2.65
N ALA A 144 32.14 -9.61 -3.80
CA ALA A 144 31.82 -8.62 -4.80
C ALA A 144 30.42 -8.86 -5.39
N ALA A 145 30.12 -10.09 -5.79
CA ALA A 145 28.79 -10.46 -6.32
C ALA A 145 27.66 -10.25 -5.29
N ILE A 146 27.92 -10.48 -4.00
CA ILE A 146 26.94 -10.19 -2.94
C ILE A 146 26.72 -8.69 -2.81
N ARG A 147 27.77 -7.86 -2.85
CA ARG A 147 27.65 -6.39 -2.77
C ARG A 147 26.85 -5.79 -3.93
N GLU A 148 26.91 -6.39 -5.11
CA GLU A 148 26.05 -5.95 -6.23
C GLU A 148 24.55 -6.12 -5.93
N ARG A 149 24.19 -7.17 -5.18
CA ARG A 149 22.78 -7.44 -4.83
C ARG A 149 22.36 -6.80 -3.50
N ILE A 150 23.29 -6.71 -2.56
CA ILE A 150 23.09 -6.18 -1.21
C ILE A 150 24.21 -5.17 -0.95
N PRO A 151 24.03 -3.90 -1.36
CA PRO A 151 25.05 -2.86 -1.19
C PRO A 151 25.49 -2.66 0.27
N ALA A 152 24.62 -3.00 1.23
CA ALA A 152 24.88 -2.95 2.65
C ALA A 152 25.85 -4.04 3.18
N PHE A 153 26.20 -5.05 2.38
CA PHE A 153 27.05 -6.15 2.81
C PHE A 153 28.53 -5.77 2.92
N ASP A 154 29.10 -5.92 4.12
CA ASP A 154 30.49 -5.55 4.40
C ASP A 154 31.42 -6.73 4.72
N GLY A 155 30.96 -7.97 4.46
CA GLY A 155 31.73 -9.18 4.73
C GLY A 155 31.48 -9.77 6.13
N THR A 156 30.52 -9.24 6.88
CA THR A 156 30.12 -9.75 8.20
C THR A 156 28.64 -10.06 8.26
N ALA A 157 28.27 -11.04 9.08
CA ALA A 157 26.90 -11.41 9.36
C ALA A 157 26.50 -10.99 10.80
N PRO A 158 25.25 -10.52 11.00
CA PRO A 158 24.72 -10.17 12.32
C PRO A 158 24.50 -11.38 13.25
#